data_AF-A0A4R7RXX7-F1
#
_entry.id   AF-A0A4R7RXX7-F1
#
_cell.length_a   1.000
_cell.length_b   1.000
_cell.length_c   1.000
_cell.angle_alpha   90.00
_cell.angle_beta   90.00
_cell.angle_gamma   90.00
#
_symmetry.space_group_name_H-M   'P 1'
#
loop_
_entity.id
_entity.type
_entity.pdbx_description
1 polymer ?
#
loop_
_entity_poly.entity_id
_entity_poly.type
_entity_poly.pdbx_seq_one_letter_code
_entity_poly.pdbx_strand_id
1 'polypeptide(L)'
;MPTDSSQSDITRLAAMLRARRGTRGLRSVAQEIGEISASTLSRIEQGGVPDLETYLRITKWLGIQTEHQGLSGAGETATPELIEAHFRAEKVLPPDTIQALSDMIRQAYKWAENRGIGTNPSK
;
A
#
# COMPACT_ATOMS: atom_id res chain seq x y z
N MET A 1 8.99 6.57 -26.98
CA MET A 1 9.83 6.47 -25.77
C MET A 1 8.90 6.21 -24.61
N PRO A 2 8.92 5.03 -23.96
CA PRO A 2 8.12 4.82 -22.77
C PRO A 2 8.78 5.62 -21.64
N THR A 3 8.13 6.69 -21.20
CA THR A 3 8.58 7.47 -20.04
C THR A 3 8.43 6.58 -18.81
N ASP A 4 9.52 6.46 -18.06
CA ASP A 4 9.64 5.67 -16.83
C ASP A 4 8.71 6.24 -15.73
N SER A 5 7.46 5.75 -15.68
CA SER A 5 6.43 6.19 -14.73
C SER A 5 6.90 6.15 -13.28
N SER A 6 7.83 5.24 -12.95
CA SER A 6 8.40 5.10 -11.61
C SER A 6 9.22 6.32 -11.20
N GLN A 7 9.97 6.93 -12.12
CA GLN A 7 10.76 8.14 -11.82
C GLN A 7 9.88 9.36 -11.56
N SER A 8 8.75 9.49 -12.26
CA SER A 8 7.79 10.56 -11.97
C SER A 8 7.15 10.42 -10.60
N ASP A 9 6.87 9.19 -10.16
CA ASP A 9 6.24 8.92 -8.87
C ASP A 9 7.16 9.26 -7.69
N ILE A 10 8.45 8.89 -7.78
CA ILE A 10 9.46 9.26 -6.78
C ILE A 10 9.67 10.76 -6.70
N THR A 11 9.73 11.43 -7.86
CA THR A 11 9.88 12.89 -7.92
C THR A 11 8.68 13.59 -7.27
N ARG A 12 7.47 13.09 -7.51
CA ARG A 12 6.25 13.61 -6.88
C ARG A 12 6.25 13.40 -5.37
N LEU A 13 6.62 12.21 -4.90
CA LEU A 13 6.76 11.91 -3.47
C LEU A 13 7.75 12.87 -2.79
N ALA A 14 8.92 13.06 -3.40
CA ALA A 14 9.95 13.96 -2.91
C ALA A 14 9.49 15.42 -2.82
N ALA A 15 8.72 15.88 -3.81
CA ALA A 15 8.13 17.22 -3.80
C ALA A 15 7.09 17.40 -2.68
N MET A 16 6.20 16.41 -2.50
CA MET A 16 5.21 16.41 -1.42
C MET A 16 5.87 16.39 -0.03
N LEU A 17 6.91 15.58 0.12
CA LEU A 17 7.71 15.49 1.35
C LEU A 17 8.36 16.83 1.70
N ARG A 18 9.00 17.49 0.72
CA ARG A 18 9.56 18.84 0.90
C ARG A 18 8.49 19.87 1.25
N ALA A 19 7.37 19.85 0.54
CA ALA A 19 6.29 20.81 0.74
C ALA A 19 5.71 20.70 2.16
N ARG A 20 5.44 19.48 2.63
CA ARG A 20 4.93 19.26 3.98
C ARG A 20 5.98 19.56 5.05
N ARG A 21 7.25 19.19 4.85
CA ARG A 21 8.34 19.54 5.77
C ARG A 21 8.47 21.06 5.90
N GLY A 22 8.39 21.78 4.79
CA GLY A 22 8.54 23.23 4.73
C GLY A 22 9.91 23.66 5.27
N THR A 23 9.92 24.57 6.22
CA THR A 23 11.12 25.08 6.88
C THR A 23 11.60 24.23 8.05
N ARG A 24 10.86 23.16 8.41
CA ARG A 24 11.25 22.28 9.51
C ARG A 24 12.57 21.56 9.21
N GLY A 25 13.38 21.38 10.24
CA GLY A 25 14.66 20.72 10.15
C GLY A 25 14.53 19.23 9.86
N LEU A 26 15.46 18.69 9.05
CA LEU A 26 15.46 17.29 8.62
C LEU A 26 15.41 16.31 9.79
N ARG A 27 16.18 16.53 10.87
CA ARG A 27 16.21 15.62 12.03
C ARG A 27 14.87 15.51 12.74
N SER A 28 14.20 16.64 12.94
CA SER A 28 12.90 16.67 13.64
C SER A 28 11.83 15.94 12.84
N VAL A 29 11.77 16.17 11.52
CA VAL A 29 10.80 15.49 10.66
C VAL A 29 11.14 14.01 10.47
N ALA A 30 12.42 13.66 10.40
CA ALA A 30 12.88 12.27 10.38
C ALA A 30 12.38 11.47 11.61
N GLN A 31 12.43 12.07 12.80
CA GLN A 31 11.88 11.49 14.01
C GLN A 31 10.35 11.36 13.94
N GLU A 32 9.66 12.41 13.47
CA GLU A 32 8.20 12.45 13.33
C GLU A 32 7.65 11.37 12.38
N ILE A 33 8.40 11.03 11.32
CA ILE A 33 8.02 9.99 10.34
C ILE A 33 8.12 8.57 10.92
N GLY A 34 8.85 8.38 12.02
CA GLY A 34 9.11 7.07 12.63
C GLY A 34 10.57 6.68 12.54
N GLU A 35 11.45 7.55 13.05
CA GLU A 35 12.88 7.29 13.27
C GLU A 35 13.70 6.89 12.04
N ILE A 36 13.39 7.47 10.88
CA ILE A 36 14.33 7.39 9.75
C ILE A 36 15.51 8.35 9.99
N SER A 37 16.67 8.09 9.39
CA SER A 37 17.82 9.00 9.55
C SER A 37 17.61 10.31 8.76
N ALA A 38 18.17 11.41 9.24
CA ALA A 38 18.11 12.70 8.53
C ALA A 38 18.81 12.63 7.14
N SER A 39 19.82 11.78 6.98
CA SER A 39 20.48 11.54 5.70
C SER A 39 19.59 10.73 4.75
N THR A 40 18.83 9.75 5.25
CA THR A 40 17.80 9.03 4.48
C THR A 40 16.75 10.01 3.97
N LEU A 41 16.21 10.87 4.85
CA LEU A 41 15.22 11.87 4.48
C LEU A 41 15.76 12.85 3.42
N SER A 42 16.99 13.36 3.59
CA SER A 42 17.63 14.25 2.62
C SER A 42 17.80 13.59 1.24
N ARG A 43 18.18 12.31 1.20
CA ARG A 43 18.36 11.56 -0.06
C ARG A 43 17.03 11.39 -0.79
N ILE A 44 15.96 11.05 -0.07
CA ILE A 44 14.63 10.85 -0.64
C ILE A 44 14.11 12.17 -1.23
N GLU A 45 14.30 13.28 -0.51
CA GLU A 45 13.97 14.58 -1.06
C GLU A 45 14.75 14.84 -2.36
N GLN A 46 16.03 14.47 -2.44
CA GLN A 46 16.83 14.62 -3.67
C GLN A 46 16.43 13.64 -4.81
N GLY A 47 15.38 12.84 -4.65
CA GLY A 47 14.90 11.89 -5.65
C GLY A 47 15.43 10.46 -5.47
N GLY A 48 16.05 10.17 -4.33
CA GLY A 48 16.44 8.81 -3.97
C GLY A 48 15.24 7.92 -3.71
N VAL A 49 15.32 6.68 -4.19
CA VAL A 49 14.26 5.68 -3.98
C VAL A 49 14.31 5.16 -2.54
N PRO A 50 13.24 5.31 -1.74
CA PRO A 50 13.16 4.71 -0.41
C PRO A 50 12.93 3.20 -0.50
N ASP A 51 13.34 2.46 0.54
CA ASP A 51 12.85 1.10 0.74
C ASP A 51 11.34 1.09 1.07
N LEU A 52 10.71 -0.08 0.99
CA LEU A 52 9.28 -0.23 1.20
C LEU A 52 8.83 0.27 2.58
N GLU A 53 9.59 -0.03 3.62
CA GLU A 53 9.26 0.38 4.98
C GLU A 53 9.27 1.90 5.14
N THR A 54 10.31 2.55 4.62
CA THR A 54 10.46 4.00 4.61
C THR A 54 9.36 4.66 3.76
N TYR A 55 9.03 4.08 2.61
CA TYR A 55 7.94 4.55 1.76
C TYR A 55 6.59 4.54 2.48
N LEU A 56 6.26 3.44 3.18
CA LEU A 56 5.02 3.31 3.94
C LEU A 56 4.94 4.33 5.08
N ARG A 57 6.04 4.54 5.81
CA ARG A 57 6.11 5.57 6.86
C ARG A 57 5.90 6.98 6.31
N ILE A 58 6.55 7.30 5.19
CA ILE A 58 6.45 8.62 4.55
C ILE A 58 5.03 8.87 4.02
N THR A 59 4.43 7.91 3.33
CA THR A 59 3.08 8.05 2.76
C THR A 59 2.02 8.18 3.86
N LYS A 60 2.11 7.34 4.90
CA LYS A 60 1.31 7.47 6.13
C LYS A 60 1.50 8.83 6.77
N TRP A 61 2.75 9.28 6.95
CA TRP A 61 3.05 10.58 7.51
C TRP A 61 2.40 11.67 6.67
N LEU A 62 2.60 11.67 5.34
CA LEU A 62 2.02 12.61 4.38
C LEU A 62 0.48 12.62 4.37
N GLY A 63 -0.19 11.67 5.01
CA GLY A 63 -1.65 11.54 4.97
C GLY A 63 -2.16 11.09 3.59
N ILE A 64 -1.24 10.59 2.75
CA ILE A 64 -1.61 9.86 1.55
C ILE A 64 -2.12 8.52 2.06
N GLN A 65 -3.41 8.26 1.89
CA GLN A 65 -3.91 6.89 1.96
C GLN A 65 -3.24 6.17 0.79
N THR A 66 -2.09 5.56 1.04
CA THR A 66 -1.56 4.62 0.08
C THR A 66 -2.62 3.55 -0.01
N GLU A 67 -3.19 3.39 -1.20
CA GLU A 67 -4.17 2.35 -1.51
C GLU A 67 -3.50 0.98 -1.53
N HIS A 68 -2.59 0.71 -0.59
CA HIS A 68 -2.16 -0.61 -0.17
C HIS A 68 -3.26 -1.26 0.66
N GLN A 69 -4.48 -1.29 0.12
CA GLN A 69 -5.62 -2.07 0.62
C GLN A 69 -5.36 -3.57 0.40
N GLY A 70 -4.12 -4.02 0.60
CA GLY A 70 -3.67 -5.38 0.30
C GLY A 70 -2.76 -5.99 1.36
N LEU A 71 -2.00 -5.25 2.17
CA LEU A 71 -0.97 -5.88 3.02
C LEU A 71 -0.71 -5.20 4.37
N SER A 72 -1.58 -4.32 4.86
CA SER A 72 -1.48 -3.80 6.23
C SER A 72 -2.84 -3.71 6.91
N GLY A 73 -3.44 -4.88 7.07
CA GLY A 73 -4.45 -5.15 8.07
C GLY A 73 -4.10 -6.48 8.72
N ALA A 74 -3.35 -6.43 9.82
CA ALA A 74 -3.34 -7.56 10.75
C ALA A 74 -4.78 -7.69 11.30
N GLY A 75 -5.62 -8.51 10.65
CA GLY A 75 -6.94 -8.89 11.15
C GLY A 75 -8.11 -8.90 10.15
N GLU A 76 -8.01 -8.30 8.97
CA GLU A 76 -9.08 -8.41 7.98
C GLU A 76 -8.81 -9.59 7.05
N THR A 77 -9.49 -10.71 7.29
CA THR A 77 -9.66 -11.76 6.29
C THR A 77 -10.18 -11.09 5.02
N ALA A 78 -9.39 -11.08 3.95
CA ALA A 78 -9.84 -10.62 2.65
C ALA A 78 -11.16 -11.36 2.35
N THR A 79 -12.26 -10.62 2.21
CA THR A 79 -13.54 -11.23 1.86
C THR A 79 -13.64 -11.28 0.34
N PRO A 80 -14.43 -12.23 -0.23
CA PRO A 80 -14.68 -12.26 -1.67
C PRO A 80 -15.11 -10.89 -2.23
N GLU A 81 -15.89 -10.13 -1.47
CA GLU A 81 -16.42 -8.82 -1.86
C GLU A 81 -15.33 -7.75 -1.99
N LEU A 82 -14.32 -7.76 -1.10
CA LEU A 82 -13.19 -6.84 -1.16
C LEU A 82 -12.32 -7.11 -2.40
N ILE A 83 -12.09 -8.39 -2.71
CA ILE A 83 -11.31 -8.80 -3.86
C ILE A 83 -12.06 -8.45 -5.16
N GLU A 84 -13.38 -8.67 -5.19
CA GLU A 84 -14.23 -8.25 -6.32
C GLU A 84 -14.24 -6.73 -6.53
N ALA A 85 -14.33 -5.95 -5.45
CA ALA A 85 -14.27 -4.49 -5.52
C ALA A 85 -12.96 -4.02 -6.15
N HIS A 86 -11.85 -4.67 -5.81
CA HIS A 86 -10.54 -4.38 -6.39
C HIS A 86 -10.51 -4.63 -7.91
N PHE A 87 -10.96 -5.81 -8.36
CA PHE A 87 -11.01 -6.12 -9.80
C PHE A 87 -11.91 -5.15 -10.58
N ARG A 88 -13.04 -4.73 -10.01
CA ARG A 88 -13.94 -3.73 -10.63
C ARG A 88 -13.29 -2.35 -10.73
N ALA A 89 -12.49 -1.97 -9.74
CA ALA A 89 -11.80 -0.68 -9.72
C ALA A 89 -10.63 -0.64 -10.72
N GLU A 90 -9.89 -1.74 -10.85
CA GLU A 90 -8.69 -1.82 -11.69
C GLU A 90 -9.02 -1.75 -13.20
N LYS A 91 -10.17 -2.26 -13.66
CA LYS A 91 -10.64 -2.23 -15.06
C LYS A 91 -9.63 -2.71 -16.13
N VAL A 92 -8.52 -3.35 -15.73
CA VAL A 92 -7.48 -3.87 -16.63
C VAL A 92 -7.93 -5.16 -17.34
N LEU A 93 -8.90 -5.88 -16.76
CA LEU A 93 -9.37 -7.17 -17.27
C LEU A 93 -10.74 -7.06 -17.97
N PRO A 94 -10.99 -7.85 -19.03
CA PRO A 94 -12.30 -7.97 -19.64
C PRO A 94 -13.37 -8.40 -18.61
N PRO A 95 -14.63 -7.94 -18.73
CA PRO A 95 -15.70 -8.26 -17.79
C PRO A 95 -15.88 -9.75 -17.53
N ASP A 96 -15.77 -10.57 -18.57
CA ASP A 96 -15.92 -12.03 -18.48
C ASP A 96 -14.80 -12.68 -17.65
N THR A 97 -13.58 -12.14 -17.73
CA THR A 97 -12.44 -12.60 -16.92
C THR A 97 -12.62 -12.24 -15.45
N ILE A 98 -13.11 -11.03 -15.17
CA ILE A 98 -13.43 -10.60 -13.79
C ILE A 98 -14.52 -11.49 -13.20
N GLN A 99 -15.54 -11.82 -13.98
CA GLN A 99 -16.62 -12.71 -13.54
C GLN A 99 -16.11 -14.11 -13.21
N ALA A 100 -15.30 -14.70 -14.09
CA ALA A 100 -14.71 -16.03 -13.87
C ALA A 100 -13.83 -16.09 -12.61
N LEU A 101 -13.00 -15.07 -12.38
CA LEU A 101 -12.17 -14.96 -11.18
C LEU A 101 -13.01 -14.81 -9.91
N SER A 102 -14.05 -13.98 -9.96
CA SER A 102 -14.98 -13.75 -8.83
C SER A 102 -15.68 -15.06 -8.44
N ASP A 103 -16.15 -15.82 -9.42
CA ASP A 103 -16.83 -17.09 -9.18
C ASP A 103 -15.89 -18.16 -8.63
N MET A 104 -14.62 -18.18 -9.07
CA MET A 104 -13.60 -19.07 -8.52
C MET A 104 -13.31 -18.75 -7.04
N ILE A 105 -13.15 -17.47 -6.70
CA ILE A 105 -12.89 -17.03 -5.34
C ILE A 105 -14.06 -17.37 -4.42
N ARG A 106 -15.30 -17.05 -4.83
CA ARG A 106 -16.50 -17.41 -4.04
C ARG A 106 -16.58 -18.91 -3.75
N GLN A 107 -16.23 -19.74 -4.72
CA GLN A 107 -16.21 -21.19 -4.54
C GLN A 107 -15.12 -21.64 -3.56
N ALA A 108 -13.92 -21.06 -3.65
CA ALA A 108 -12.82 -21.36 -2.73
C ALA A 108 -13.17 -21.02 -1.28
N TYR A 109 -13.85 -19.88 -1.03
CA TYR A 109 -14.28 -19.49 0.31
C TYR A 109 -15.38 -20.40 0.85
N LYS A 110 -16.42 -20.70 0.04
CA LYS A 110 -17.45 -21.68 0.41
C LYS A 110 -16.84 -23.05 0.77
N TRP A 111 -15.79 -23.45 0.06
CA TRP A 111 -15.09 -24.69 0.31
C TRP A 111 -14.28 -24.66 1.61
N ALA A 112 -13.63 -23.53 1.91
CA ALA A 112 -12.91 -23.31 3.15
C ALA A 112 -13.84 -23.27 4.38
N GLU A 113 -15.00 -22.62 4.26
CA GLU A 113 -16.04 -22.58 5.30
C GLU A 113 -16.60 -23.98 5.58
N ASN A 114 -16.94 -24.73 4.53
CA ASN A 114 -17.45 -26.10 4.66
C ASN A 114 -16.42 -27.10 5.19
N ARG A 115 -15.12 -26.78 5.13
CA ARG A 115 -14.04 -27.63 5.66
C ARG A 115 -13.72 -27.41 7.13
N GLY A 116 -14.31 -26.41 7.78
CA GLY A 116 -14.09 -26.12 9.20
C GLY A 116 -12.61 -25.97 9.53
N ILE A 117 -12.04 -24.78 9.33
CA ILE A 117 -10.76 -24.45 9.97
C ILE A 117 -10.97 -24.59 11.48
N GLY A 118 -10.45 -25.69 12.03
CA GLY A 118 -10.50 -25.99 13.44
C GLY A 118 -9.86 -24.86 14.24
N THR A 119 -10.68 -24.25 15.10
CA THR A 119 -10.36 -23.85 16.47
C THR A 119 -8.93 -23.40 16.78
N ASN A 120 -8.78 -22.14 17.18
CA ASN A 120 -8.08 -21.89 18.44
C ASN A 120 -8.91 -20.99 19.35
N PRO A 121 -9.63 -21.55 20.34
CA PRO A 121 -9.94 -20.85 21.58
C PRO A 121 -8.83 -21.09 22.62
N SER A 122 -8.54 -20.04 23.40
CA SER A 122 -7.63 -19.95 24.57
C SER A 122 -6.23 -19.41 24.24
N LYS A 123 -5.70 -18.38 24.89
CA LYS A 123 -5.92 -17.82 26.24
C LYS A 123 -6.02 -16.30 26.22
#